data_AF-A0A956QST1-F1
#
_entry.id   AF-A0A956QST1-F1
#
_cell.length_a   1.000
_cell.length_b   1.000
_cell.length_c   1.000
_cell.angle_alpha   90.00
_cell.angle_beta   90.00
_cell.angle_gamma   90.00
#
_symmetry.space_group_name_H-M   'P 1'
#
loop_
_entity.id
_entity.type
_entity.pdbx_description
1 polymer ?
#
loop_
_entity_poly.entity_id
_entity_poly.type
_entity_poly.pdbx_seq_one_letter_code
_entity_poly.pdbx_strand_id
1 'polypeptide(L)'
;MNEQAKISAEIMTKAAAVQLLLMDVDGVLTDGRLSYISDRDGKPQEFKHFDSQDGLGLLMFHSLGFKSGVISGRDSIATTERSRILGITHVYQGFLEKEATFAEILAKEGLETDSVAFVGDDFTDYPLMRKAGFSCAVANARPELRERADYVTTASGGRGAVREIVELILRSKGVWNQALTRYGLE
;
A
#
# COMPACT_ATOMS: atom_id res chain seq x y z
N MET A 1 -20.07 17.41 -12.79
CA MET A 1 -19.92 18.47 -11.77
C MET A 1 -19.15 17.85 -10.61
N ASN A 2 -18.05 18.50 -10.21
CA ASN A 2 -16.95 18.00 -9.38
C ASN A 2 -17.36 17.23 -8.12
N GLU A 3 -16.79 16.05 -7.95
CA GLU A 3 -16.80 15.33 -6.67
C GLU A 3 -15.44 14.68 -6.35
N GLN A 4 -14.33 15.29 -6.79
CA GLN A 4 -13.12 15.22 -5.98
C GLN A 4 -13.38 16.09 -4.76
N ALA A 5 -13.91 15.48 -3.70
CA ALA A 5 -13.92 16.08 -2.38
C ALA A 5 -12.51 16.64 -2.15
N LYS A 6 -12.44 17.95 -1.91
CA LYS A 6 -11.18 18.68 -1.79
C LYS A 6 -10.39 18.01 -0.67
N ILE A 7 -9.34 17.28 -1.01
CA ILE A 7 -8.48 16.60 -0.02
C ILE A 7 -8.03 17.66 0.98
N SER A 8 -8.27 17.40 2.27
CA SER A 8 -8.08 18.42 3.30
C SER A 8 -6.60 18.80 3.40
N ALA A 9 -6.32 20.03 3.84
CA ALA A 9 -4.95 20.48 4.05
C ALA A 9 -4.19 19.57 5.03
N GLU A 10 -4.88 19.05 6.04
CA GLU A 10 -4.33 18.10 7.01
C GLU A 10 -3.89 16.79 6.35
N ILE A 11 -4.72 16.20 5.47
CA ILE A 11 -4.36 14.99 4.72
C ILE A 11 -3.14 15.25 3.84
N MET A 12 -3.11 16.39 3.13
CA MET A 12 -1.98 16.78 2.30
C MET A 12 -0.70 16.93 3.13
N THR A 13 -0.77 17.51 4.33
CA THR A 13 0.37 17.63 5.25
C THR A 13 0.90 16.26 5.69
N LYS A 14 0.01 15.34 6.12
CA LYS A 14 0.41 13.97 6.51
C LYS A 14 1.03 13.21 5.34
N ALA A 15 0.38 13.23 4.16
CA ALA A 15 0.89 12.59 2.95
C ALA A 15 2.24 13.17 2.49
N ALA A 16 2.47 14.48 2.67
CA ALA A 16 3.75 15.12 2.37
C ALA A 16 4.90 14.67 3.28
N ALA A 17 4.62 14.17 4.49
CA ALA A 17 5.65 13.68 5.42
C ALA A 17 6.15 12.26 5.09
N VAL A 18 5.42 11.50 4.27
CA VAL A 18 5.68 10.07 4.02
C VAL A 18 7.05 9.83 3.36
N GLN A 19 7.87 8.94 3.91
CA GLN A 19 9.13 8.48 3.33
C GLN A 19 9.07 6.98 2.98
N LEU A 20 8.22 6.24 3.67
CA LEU A 20 8.01 4.81 3.51
C LEU A 20 6.52 4.49 3.39
N LEU A 21 6.14 3.74 2.35
CA LEU A 21 4.78 3.23 2.16
C LEU A 21 4.71 1.75 2.52
N LEU A 22 4.02 1.41 3.61
CA LEU A 22 3.75 0.03 4.01
C LEU A 22 2.30 -0.35 3.69
N MET A 23 2.07 -1.59 3.29
CA MET A 23 0.78 -2.05 2.82
C MET A 23 0.49 -3.47 3.32
N ASP A 24 -0.78 -3.77 3.56
CA ASP A 24 -1.26 -5.15 3.47
C ASP A 24 -1.26 -5.62 2.00
N VAL A 25 -1.50 -6.92 1.78
CA VAL A 25 -1.56 -7.54 0.46
C VAL A 25 -2.98 -7.88 0.07
N ASP A 26 -3.68 -8.68 0.88
CA ASP A 26 -4.92 -9.34 0.49
C ASP A 26 -6.12 -8.45 0.81
N GLY A 27 -6.68 -7.81 -0.21
CA GLY A 27 -7.73 -6.80 -0.04
C GLY A 27 -7.22 -5.36 -0.24
N VAL A 28 -5.89 -5.17 -0.30
CA VAL A 28 -5.21 -3.90 -0.63
C VAL A 28 -4.51 -3.96 -1.99
N LEU A 29 -3.47 -4.77 -2.15
CA LEU A 29 -2.80 -4.99 -3.44
C LEU A 29 -3.56 -5.95 -4.36
N THR A 30 -4.48 -6.72 -3.78
CA THR A 30 -5.42 -7.62 -4.46
C THR A 30 -6.85 -7.26 -4.09
N ASP A 31 -7.83 -7.86 -4.77
CA ASP A 31 -9.26 -7.70 -4.44
C ASP A 31 -9.74 -8.59 -3.28
N GLY A 32 -8.80 -9.15 -2.50
CA GLY A 32 -9.07 -9.99 -1.33
C GLY A 32 -9.45 -11.44 -1.65
N ARG A 33 -9.59 -11.80 -2.94
CA ARG A 33 -9.90 -13.17 -3.33
C ARG A 33 -8.67 -14.05 -3.29
N LEU A 34 -8.81 -15.22 -2.67
CA LEU A 34 -7.82 -16.29 -2.68
C LEU A 34 -8.26 -17.36 -3.68
N SER A 35 -7.45 -17.59 -4.72
CA SER A 35 -7.76 -18.59 -5.75
C SER A 35 -6.82 -19.78 -5.62
N TYR A 36 -7.40 -20.98 -5.60
CA TYR A 36 -6.67 -22.25 -5.51
C TYR A 36 -7.01 -23.13 -6.71
N ILE A 37 -5.99 -23.64 -7.38
CA ILE A 37 -6.12 -24.70 -8.38
C ILE A 37 -5.29 -25.90 -7.93
N SER A 38 -5.78 -27.10 -8.15
CA SER A 38 -5.00 -28.31 -7.92
C SER A 38 -4.08 -28.56 -9.11
N ASP A 39 -2.82 -28.90 -8.85
CA ASP A 39 -1.94 -29.45 -9.88
C ASP A 39 -2.31 -30.91 -10.22
N ARG A 40 -1.54 -31.53 -11.12
CA ARG A 40 -1.79 -32.91 -11.58
C ARG A 40 -1.71 -33.96 -10.45
N ASP A 41 -0.99 -33.64 -9.37
CA ASP A 41 -0.84 -34.51 -8.19
C ASP A 41 -1.86 -34.15 -7.09
N GLY A 42 -2.78 -33.22 -7.36
CA GLY A 42 -3.80 -32.77 -6.42
C GLY A 42 -3.32 -31.73 -5.40
N LYS A 43 -2.08 -31.25 -5.48
CA LYS A 43 -1.56 -30.25 -4.54
C LYS A 43 -2.12 -28.87 -4.87
N PRO A 44 -2.57 -28.09 -3.88
CA PRO A 44 -3.11 -26.77 -4.12
C PRO A 44 -2.00 -25.79 -4.52
N GLN A 45 -2.24 -25.06 -5.59
CA GLN A 45 -1.44 -23.94 -6.06
C GLN A 45 -2.28 -22.67 -5.89
N GLU A 46 -1.72 -21.67 -5.21
CA GLU A 46 -2.36 -20.37 -5.00
C GLU A 46 -1.96 -19.40 -6.12
N PHE A 47 -2.91 -18.58 -6.57
CA PHE A 47 -2.62 -17.39 -7.37
C PHE A 47 -3.38 -16.18 -6.84
N LYS A 48 -2.75 -15.01 -6.98
CA LYS A 48 -3.26 -13.70 -6.58
C LYS A 48 -3.39 -12.81 -7.81
N HIS A 49 -4.43 -11.99 -7.85
CA HIS A 49 -4.62 -10.99 -8.90
C HIS A 49 -4.16 -9.64 -8.38
N PHE A 50 -3.12 -9.09 -9.01
CA PHE A 50 -2.60 -7.76 -8.72
C PHE A 50 -2.99 -6.80 -9.84
N ASP A 51 -3.12 -5.52 -9.51
CA ASP A 51 -3.42 -4.48 -10.49
C ASP A 51 -2.15 -3.94 -11.17
N SER A 52 -2.26 -3.67 -12.48
CA SER A 52 -1.13 -3.16 -13.27
C SER A 52 -0.86 -1.68 -13.03
N GLN A 53 -1.88 -0.88 -12.72
CA GLN A 53 -1.77 0.55 -12.44
C GLN A 53 -1.20 0.80 -11.06
N ASP A 54 -1.57 -0.02 -10.06
CA ASP A 54 -0.93 -0.06 -8.74
C ASP A 54 0.57 -0.35 -8.89
N GLY A 55 0.91 -1.33 -9.74
CA GLY A 55 2.31 -1.64 -10.06
C GLY A 55 3.06 -0.47 -10.69
N LEU A 56 2.46 0.22 -11.66
CA LEU A 56 3.06 1.41 -12.26
C LEU A 56 3.24 2.54 -11.23
N GLY A 57 2.25 2.75 -10.35
CA GLY A 57 2.34 3.73 -9.27
C GLY A 57 3.54 3.46 -8.37
N LEU A 58 3.70 2.22 -7.90
CA LEU A 58 4.84 1.83 -7.06
C LEU A 58 6.18 2.03 -7.79
N LEU A 59 6.29 1.64 -9.06
CA LEU A 59 7.50 1.89 -9.85
C LEU A 59 7.83 3.38 -9.99
N MET A 60 6.82 4.24 -10.19
CA MET A 60 6.99 5.70 -10.20
C MET A 60 7.48 6.19 -8.84
N PHE A 61 6.87 5.72 -7.75
CA PHE A 61 7.25 6.05 -6.39
C PHE A 61 8.72 5.70 -6.10
N HIS A 62 9.15 4.49 -6.47
CA HIS A 62 10.53 4.05 -6.27
C HIS A 62 11.53 4.76 -7.17
N SER A 63 11.14 5.15 -8.38
CA SER A 63 12.02 5.91 -9.29
C SER A 63 12.42 7.29 -8.74
N LEU A 64 11.62 7.84 -7.82
CA LEU A 64 11.91 9.07 -7.09
C LEU A 64 12.65 8.83 -5.76
N GLY A 65 13.11 7.60 -5.51
CA GLY A 65 13.92 7.25 -4.34
C GLY A 65 13.12 6.89 -3.07
N PHE A 66 11.79 6.87 -3.13
CA PHE A 66 10.97 6.41 -2.00
C PHE A 66 10.99 4.89 -1.90
N LYS A 67 10.73 4.37 -0.70
CA LYS A 67 10.70 2.93 -0.42
C LYS A 67 9.29 2.46 -0.10
N SER A 68 9.02 1.18 -0.34
CA SER A 68 7.77 0.55 0.09
C SER A 68 7.98 -0.84 0.66
N GLY A 69 6.97 -1.32 1.37
CA GLY A 69 6.94 -2.64 1.99
C GLY A 69 5.56 -3.27 2.01
N VAL A 70 5.55 -4.58 2.20
CA VAL A 70 4.35 -5.37 2.47
C VAL A 70 4.49 -6.11 3.80
N ILE A 71 3.43 -6.09 4.60
CA ILE A 71 3.32 -6.87 5.83
C ILE A 71 2.03 -7.69 5.76
N SER A 72 2.15 -8.98 5.49
CA SER A 72 1.04 -9.91 5.28
C SER A 72 0.99 -11.00 6.34
N GLY A 73 -0.22 -11.34 6.79
CA GLY A 73 -0.45 -12.50 7.65
C GLY A 73 -0.29 -13.84 6.93
N ARG A 74 -0.39 -13.84 5.59
CA ARG A 74 -0.24 -15.01 4.74
C ARG A 74 1.14 -15.04 4.09
N ASP A 75 1.68 -16.25 3.94
CA ASP A 75 2.85 -16.51 3.10
C ASP A 75 2.41 -16.98 1.71
N SER A 76 2.95 -16.34 0.67
CA SER A 76 2.60 -16.63 -0.71
C SER A 76 3.75 -16.31 -1.66
N ILE A 77 4.08 -17.29 -2.50
CA ILE A 77 5.08 -17.15 -3.58
C ILE A 77 4.66 -16.04 -4.55
N ALA A 78 3.36 -15.89 -4.81
CA ALA A 78 2.83 -14.85 -5.69
C ALA A 78 3.15 -13.44 -5.19
N THR A 79 3.03 -13.22 -3.87
CA THR A 79 3.43 -11.96 -3.23
C THR A 79 4.93 -11.73 -3.34
N THR A 80 5.74 -12.74 -3.02
CA THR A 80 7.21 -12.65 -3.12
C THR A 80 7.66 -12.23 -4.52
N GLU A 81 7.12 -12.90 -5.55
CA GLU A 81 7.50 -12.62 -6.94
C GLU A 81 7.00 -11.25 -7.40
N ARG A 82 5.77 -10.86 -7.02
CA ARG A 82 5.24 -9.54 -7.34
C ARG A 82 6.08 -8.43 -6.69
N SER A 83 6.43 -8.58 -5.41
CA SER A 83 7.30 -7.65 -4.69
C SER A 83 8.67 -7.52 -5.35
N ARG A 84 9.27 -8.64 -5.79
CA ARG A 84 10.54 -8.64 -6.53
C ARG A 84 10.46 -7.86 -7.83
N ILE A 85 9.41 -8.08 -8.63
CA ILE A 85 9.19 -7.39 -9.92
C ILE A 85 9.03 -5.88 -9.71
N LEU A 86 8.34 -5.48 -8.64
CA LEU A 86 8.06 -4.08 -8.35
C LEU A 86 9.17 -3.37 -7.56
N GLY A 87 10.21 -4.07 -7.12
CA GLY A 87 11.27 -3.47 -6.30
C GLY A 87 10.86 -3.12 -4.87
N ILE A 88 9.85 -3.80 -4.33
CA ILE A 88 9.43 -3.64 -2.92
C ILE A 88 10.53 -4.20 -2.01
N THR A 89 11.09 -3.36 -1.13
CA THR A 89 12.31 -3.68 -0.36
C THR A 89 12.04 -4.37 0.98
N HIS A 90 10.86 -4.16 1.56
CA HIS A 90 10.46 -4.80 2.82
C HIS A 90 9.33 -5.80 2.54
N VAL A 91 9.63 -7.10 2.60
CA VAL A 91 8.63 -8.16 2.35
C VAL A 91 8.57 -9.05 3.56
N TYR A 92 7.50 -8.90 4.34
CA TYR A 92 7.28 -9.67 5.56
C TYR A 92 5.95 -10.42 5.46
N GLN A 93 6.01 -11.74 5.60
CA GLN A 93 4.89 -12.64 5.38
C GLN A 93 4.79 -13.68 6.50
N GLY A 94 3.59 -14.17 6.77
CA GLY A 94 3.35 -15.26 7.73
C GLY A 94 3.25 -14.81 9.20
N PHE A 95 3.04 -13.52 9.45
CA PHE A 95 2.92 -12.97 10.81
C PHE A 95 1.57 -12.28 11.01
N LEU A 96 0.75 -12.82 11.94
CA LEU A 96 -0.53 -12.19 12.32
C LEU A 96 -0.31 -10.98 13.24
N GLU A 97 0.67 -11.06 14.14
CA GLU A 97 1.09 -9.94 15.00
C GLU A 97 2.09 -9.06 14.26
N LYS A 98 1.58 -8.04 13.57
CA LYS A 98 2.36 -7.20 12.65
C LYS A 98 3.17 -6.09 13.36
N GLU A 99 2.88 -5.78 14.62
CA GLU A 99 3.47 -4.61 15.31
C GLU A 99 4.99 -4.72 15.51
N ALA A 100 5.49 -5.92 15.84
CA ALA A 100 6.92 -6.14 16.02
C ALA A 100 7.68 -5.96 14.70
N THR A 101 7.14 -6.49 13.61
CA THR A 101 7.67 -6.33 12.25
C THR A 101 7.72 -4.87 11.83
N PHE A 102 6.67 -4.11 12.12
CA PHE A 102 6.63 -2.67 11.83
C PHE A 102 7.73 -1.91 12.57
N ALA A 103 7.90 -2.16 13.87
CA ALA A 103 8.98 -1.55 14.65
C ALA A 103 10.38 -1.92 14.11
N GLU A 104 10.57 -3.17 13.68
CA GLU A 104 11.83 -3.61 13.06
C GLU A 104 12.12 -2.86 11.75
N ILE A 105 11.11 -2.67 10.89
CA ILE A 105 11.27 -1.93 9.63
C ILE A 105 11.66 -0.48 9.91
N LEU A 106 10.99 0.19 10.85
CA LEU A 106 11.31 1.56 11.25
C LEU A 106 12.75 1.69 11.74
N ALA A 107 13.20 0.75 12.60
CA ALA A 107 14.56 0.73 13.10
C ALA A 107 15.60 0.54 11.99
N LYS A 108 15.32 -0.33 11.00
CA LYS A 108 16.20 -0.54 9.84
C LYS A 108 16.31 0.69 8.94
N GLU A 109 15.21 1.42 8.80
CA GLU A 109 15.13 2.61 7.94
C GLU A 109 15.55 3.90 8.68
N GLY A 110 15.68 3.86 10.01
CA GLY A 110 15.95 5.04 10.83
C GLY A 110 14.81 6.05 10.79
N LEU A 111 13.57 5.57 10.67
CA LEU A 111 12.37 6.38 10.49
C LEU A 111 11.50 6.38 11.74
N GLU A 112 10.85 7.51 11.97
CA GLU A 112 9.77 7.64 12.95
C GLU A 112 8.42 7.36 12.30
N THR A 113 7.46 6.96 13.14
CA THR A 113 6.10 6.61 12.68
C THR A 113 5.40 7.70 11.87
N ASP A 114 5.64 8.98 12.21
CA ASP A 114 5.11 10.17 11.52
C ASP A 114 5.48 10.24 10.02
N SER A 115 6.55 9.56 9.62
CA SER A 115 7.04 9.52 8.25
C SER A 115 6.60 8.28 7.47
N VAL A 116 5.70 7.46 8.04
CA VAL A 116 5.25 6.22 7.42
C VAL A 116 3.78 6.28 7.05
N ALA A 117 3.48 5.85 5.83
CA ALA A 117 2.12 5.54 5.43
C ALA A 117 1.82 4.06 5.62
N PHE A 118 0.63 3.72 6.12
CA PHE A 118 0.15 2.34 6.17
C PHE A 118 -1.20 2.20 5.47
N VAL A 119 -1.33 1.23 4.57
CA VAL A 119 -2.56 0.92 3.83
C VAL A 119 -3.13 -0.43 4.27
N GLY A 120 -4.39 -0.46 4.72
CA GLY A 120 -5.06 -1.67 5.20
C GLY A 120 -6.51 -1.79 4.74
N ASP A 121 -7.10 -2.97 4.95
CA ASP A 121 -8.50 -3.25 4.62
C ASP A 121 -9.31 -3.97 5.72
N ASP A 122 -8.65 -4.69 6.64
CA ASP A 122 -9.33 -5.41 7.72
C ASP A 122 -8.67 -5.18 9.11
N PHE A 123 -9.29 -5.70 10.18
CA PHE A 123 -8.94 -5.38 11.57
C PHE A 123 -7.50 -5.68 11.98
N THR A 124 -6.85 -6.64 11.31
CA THR A 124 -5.44 -6.99 11.54
C THR A 124 -4.48 -5.86 11.17
N ASP A 125 -4.91 -4.91 10.35
CA ASP A 125 -4.12 -3.76 9.91
C ASP A 125 -4.25 -2.56 10.84
N TYR A 126 -5.37 -2.45 11.57
CA TYR A 126 -5.68 -1.27 12.38
C TYR A 126 -4.59 -0.93 13.42
N PRO A 127 -3.94 -1.88 14.12
CA PRO A 127 -2.85 -1.56 15.03
C PRO A 127 -1.69 -0.79 14.37
N LEU A 128 -1.39 -1.08 13.10
CA LEU A 128 -0.35 -0.42 12.30
C LEU A 128 -0.85 0.92 11.79
N MET A 129 -2.07 0.96 11.27
CA MET A 129 -2.72 2.18 10.79
C MET A 129 -2.76 3.24 11.89
N ARG A 130 -3.13 2.86 13.11
CA ARG A 130 -3.17 3.76 14.27
C ARG A 130 -1.79 4.32 14.65
N LYS A 131 -0.71 3.60 14.37
CA LYS A 131 0.66 4.03 14.66
C LYS A 131 1.24 4.89 13.55
N ALA A 132 0.89 4.65 12.29
CA ALA A 132 1.43 5.35 11.14
C ALA A 132 1.04 6.84 11.13
N GLY A 133 1.96 7.70 10.69
CA GLY A 133 1.72 9.13 10.51
C GLY A 133 0.72 9.46 9.42
N PHE A 134 0.52 8.55 8.46
CA PHE A 134 -0.52 8.65 7.46
C PHE A 134 -1.21 7.30 7.21
N SER A 135 -2.41 7.13 7.74
CA SER A 135 -3.19 5.90 7.62
C SER A 135 -4.19 5.96 6.46
N CYS A 136 -4.21 4.91 5.64
CA CYS A 136 -5.11 4.80 4.50
C CYS A 136 -5.96 3.52 4.59
N ALA A 137 -7.26 3.64 4.41
CA ALA A 137 -8.15 2.50 4.18
C ALA A 137 -8.57 2.44 2.72
N VAL A 138 -8.58 1.25 2.12
CA VAL A 138 -9.11 1.09 0.77
C VAL A 138 -10.64 1.16 0.74
N ALA A 139 -11.26 1.43 -0.41
CA ALA A 139 -12.72 1.60 -0.50
C ALA A 139 -13.52 0.36 -0.02
N ASN A 140 -12.99 -0.85 -0.23
CA ASN A 140 -13.57 -2.12 0.22
C ASN A 140 -13.22 -2.49 1.67
N ALA A 141 -12.48 -1.64 2.39
CA ALA A 141 -12.11 -1.89 3.77
C ALA A 141 -13.33 -1.94 4.69
N ARG A 142 -13.19 -2.64 5.83
CA ARG A 142 -14.20 -2.67 6.88
C ARG A 142 -14.60 -1.24 7.29
N PRO A 143 -15.90 -0.96 7.50
CA PRO A 143 -16.37 0.37 7.87
C PRO A 143 -15.60 0.98 9.05
N GLU A 144 -15.27 0.17 10.05
CA GLU A 144 -14.56 0.59 11.25
C GLU A 144 -13.15 1.11 10.93
N LEU A 145 -12.47 0.55 9.92
CA LEU A 145 -11.19 1.06 9.43
C LEU A 145 -11.37 2.36 8.67
N ARG A 146 -12.36 2.41 7.77
CA ARG A 146 -12.63 3.61 6.96
C ARG A 146 -12.97 4.82 7.82
N GLU A 147 -13.71 4.63 8.91
CA GLU A 147 -14.05 5.67 9.88
C GLU A 147 -12.83 6.22 10.65
N ARG A 148 -11.74 5.46 10.73
CA ARG A 148 -10.57 5.77 11.57
C ARG A 148 -9.31 6.09 10.78
N ALA A 149 -9.34 5.90 9.46
CA ALA A 149 -8.23 6.23 8.57
C ALA A 149 -8.18 7.74 8.30
N ASP A 150 -6.98 8.26 8.08
CA ASP A 150 -6.79 9.64 7.64
C ASP A 150 -7.32 9.86 6.22
N TYR A 151 -7.16 8.85 5.38
CA TYR A 151 -7.64 8.86 4.01
C TYR A 151 -8.33 7.55 3.66
N VAL A 152 -9.47 7.65 2.97
CA VAL A 152 -10.18 6.50 2.41
C VAL A 152 -10.16 6.63 0.91
N THR A 153 -9.64 5.61 0.22
CA THR A 153 -9.57 5.67 -1.24
C THR A 153 -10.95 5.59 -1.88
N THR A 154 -11.07 6.11 -3.10
CA THR A 154 -12.25 5.87 -3.94
C THR A 154 -12.16 4.50 -4.61
N ALA A 155 -10.96 4.12 -5.07
CA ALA A 155 -10.72 2.81 -5.66
C ALA A 155 -10.68 1.69 -4.59
N SER A 156 -11.12 0.49 -4.95
CA SER A 156 -10.95 -0.71 -4.13
C SER A 156 -9.54 -1.30 -4.28
N GLY A 157 -9.12 -2.09 -3.30
CA GLY A 157 -7.89 -2.87 -3.38
C GLY A 157 -7.86 -3.81 -4.58
N GLY A 158 -6.67 -3.96 -5.15
CA GLY A 158 -6.46 -4.65 -6.42
C GLY A 158 -7.16 -3.98 -7.61
N ARG A 159 -7.57 -2.72 -7.48
CA ARG A 159 -8.26 -1.93 -8.52
C ARG A 159 -7.79 -0.48 -8.57
N GLY A 160 -6.53 -0.21 -8.25
CA GLY A 160 -5.95 1.13 -8.35
C GLY A 160 -5.91 1.93 -7.03
N ALA A 161 -6.26 1.33 -5.89
CA ALA A 161 -6.23 2.02 -4.60
C ALA A 161 -4.82 2.44 -4.18
N VAL A 162 -3.81 1.58 -4.43
CA VAL A 162 -2.42 1.91 -4.12
C VAL A 162 -1.91 2.99 -5.07
N ARG A 163 -2.30 2.93 -6.35
CA ARG A 163 -2.02 3.97 -7.34
C ARG A 163 -2.56 5.32 -6.87
N GLU A 164 -3.81 5.36 -6.43
CA GLU A 164 -4.46 6.57 -5.92
C GLU A 164 -3.69 7.18 -4.73
N ILE A 165 -3.28 6.35 -3.76
CA ILE A 165 -2.50 6.77 -2.60
C ILE A 165 -1.12 7.29 -3.00
N VAL A 166 -0.44 6.60 -3.91
CA VAL A 166 0.87 7.05 -4.42
C VAL A 166 0.74 8.41 -5.11
N GLU A 167 -0.27 8.62 -5.96
CA GLU A 167 -0.49 9.93 -6.58
C GLU A 167 -0.71 11.03 -5.53
N LEU A 168 -1.53 10.75 -4.52
CA LEU A 168 -1.77 11.69 -3.42
C LEU A 168 -0.46 12.06 -2.71
N ILE A 169 0.38 11.08 -2.36
CA ILE A 169 1.67 11.33 -1.71
C ILE A 169 2.58 12.18 -2.60
N LEU A 170 2.74 11.81 -3.87
CA LEU A 170 3.63 12.52 -4.80
C LEU A 170 3.15 13.94 -5.10
N ARG A 171 1.83 14.15 -5.21
CA ARG A 171 1.22 15.48 -5.37
C ARG A 171 1.41 16.32 -4.11
N SER A 172 1.20 15.75 -2.93
CA SER A 172 1.38 16.43 -1.65
C SER A 172 2.82 16.88 -1.43
N LYS A 173 3.78 16.11 -1.94
CA LYS A 173 5.21 16.44 -1.94
C LYS A 173 5.64 17.41 -3.04
N GLY A 174 4.77 17.72 -4.00
CA GLY A 174 5.12 18.57 -5.15
C GLY A 174 6.06 17.91 -6.17
N VAL A 175 6.21 16.58 -6.14
CA VAL A 175 7.11 15.83 -7.05
C VAL A 175 6.35 15.04 -8.12
N TRP A 176 5.02 15.17 -8.19
CA TRP A 176 4.18 14.50 -9.18
C TRP A 176 4.65 14.73 -10.62
N ASN A 177 4.94 15.98 -10.99
CA ASN A 177 5.39 16.30 -12.35
C ASN A 177 6.75 15.67 -12.69
N GLN A 178 7.63 15.46 -11.69
CA GLN A 178 8.90 14.74 -11.90
C GLN A 178 8.66 13.28 -12.27
N ALA A 179 7.66 12.63 -11.66
CA ALA A 179 7.25 11.28 -12.02
C ALA A 179 6.69 11.20 -13.46
N LEU A 180 6.07 12.28 -13.93
CA LEU A 180 5.50 12.37 -15.28
C LEU A 180 6.51 12.72 -16.38
N THR A 181 7.65 13.34 -16.04
CA THR A 181 8.68 13.76 -17.01
C THR A 181 9.14 12.63 -17.93
N ARG A 182 9.28 11.40 -17.41
CA ARG A 182 9.63 10.22 -18.22
C ARG A 182 8.64 9.95 -19.36
N TYR A 183 7.40 10.39 -19.21
CA TYR A 183 6.31 10.19 -20.15
C TYR A 183 5.98 11.44 -20.98
N GLY A 184 6.63 12.58 -20.69
CA GLY A 184 6.36 13.87 -21.37
C GLY A 184 4.96 14.44 -21.06
N LEU A 185 4.52 14.33 -19.80
CA LEU A 185 3.18 14.71 -19.34
C LEU A 185 3.20 15.76 -18.19
N GLU A 186 4.31 16.49 -18.02
CA GLU A 186 4.49 17.50 -16.95
C GLU A 186 3.57 18.74 -17.03
#